data_AF-A0A1G7HWE7-F1
#
_entry.id   AF-A0A1G7HWE7-F1
#
_cell.length_a   1.000
_cell.length_b   1.000
_cell.length_c   1.000
_cell.angle_alpha   90.00
_cell.angle_beta   90.00
_cell.angle_gamma   90.00
#
_symmetry.space_group_name_H-M   'P 1'
#
loop_
_entity.id
_entity.type
_entity.pdbx_description
1 polymer ?
#
loop_
_entity_poly.entity_id
_entity_poly.type
_entity_poly.pdbx_seq_one_letter_code
_entity_poly.pdbx_strand_id
1 'polypeptide(L)' 'MHMKRVKGMTKGKGKKKTSLQSGREQFTMKIVTSDRCEACKTPCTRGMDYVERMSQPGAVGNGVPCILTRTKLGG' A
#
# COMPACT_ATOMS: atom_id res chain seq x y z
N MET A 1 7.68 22.01 -45.84
CA MET A 1 7.50 21.84 -44.38
C MET A 1 6.27 22.63 -43.94
N HIS A 2 5.12 21.98 -43.74
CA HIS A 2 3.94 22.61 -43.15
C HIS A 2 3.31 21.64 -42.14
N MET A 3 3.64 21.83 -40.86
CA MET A 3 3.14 21.07 -39.72
C MET A 3 1.69 21.50 -39.42
N LYS A 4 0.73 20.57 -39.42
CA LYS A 4 -0.61 20.79 -38.87
C LYS A 4 -0.84 19.87 -37.68
N ARG A 5 -0.75 20.48 -36.50
CA ARG A 5 -0.99 19.91 -35.17
C ARG A 5 -2.46 19.49 -35.05
N VAL A 6 -2.73 18.26 -34.62
CA VAL A 6 -4.08 17.81 -34.28
C VAL A 6 -4.33 18.11 -32.80
N LYS A 7 -5.28 19.01 -32.55
CA LYS A 7 -5.82 19.34 -31.22
C LYS A 7 -7.15 18.61 -31.07
N GLY A 8 -7.23 17.66 -30.15
CA GLY A 8 -8.47 16.96 -29.80
C GLY A 8 -8.67 16.99 -28.29
N MET A 9 -9.62 17.81 -27.83
CA MET A 9 -10.04 17.96 -26.44
C MET A 9 -11.22 17.03 -26.15
N THR A 10 -11.28 16.40 -24.97
CA THR A 10 -12.57 16.12 -24.33
C THR A 10 -12.49 16.41 -22.83
N LYS A 11 -13.61 16.91 -22.32
CA LYS A 11 -13.85 17.65 -21.09
C LYS A 11 -14.80 16.81 -20.24
N GLY A 12 -14.53 16.57 -18.95
CA GLY A 12 -15.51 15.89 -18.10
C GLY A 12 -14.99 15.36 -16.77
N LYS A 13 -15.74 15.62 -15.70
CA LYS A 13 -15.46 15.40 -14.29
C LYS A 13 -15.44 13.91 -13.90
N GLY A 14 -14.70 13.61 -12.83
CA GLY A 14 -14.83 12.39 -12.05
C GLY A 14 -13.48 11.74 -11.80
N LYS A 15 -13.10 11.57 -10.53
CA LYS A 15 -12.00 10.69 -10.15
C LYS A 15 -12.26 9.33 -10.82
N LYS A 16 -11.52 9.02 -11.90
CA LYS A 16 -11.48 7.65 -12.42
C LYS A 16 -10.91 6.82 -11.28
N LYS A 17 -11.80 6.19 -10.50
CA LYS A 17 -11.47 4.93 -9.86
C LYS A 17 -11.14 4.03 -11.03
N THR A 18 -9.86 3.90 -11.34
CA THR A 18 -9.35 2.92 -12.29
C THR A 18 -10.02 1.61 -11.90
N SER A 19 -11.00 1.19 -12.70
CA SER A 19 -11.52 -0.16 -12.61
C SER A 19 -10.29 -1.05 -12.68
N LEU A 20 -10.10 -1.87 -11.66
CA LEU A 20 -8.99 -2.81 -11.54
C LEU A 20 -9.13 -3.85 -12.66
N GLN A 21 -8.83 -3.44 -13.89
CA GLN A 21 -8.84 -4.27 -15.07
C GLN A 21 -7.43 -4.83 -15.23
N SER A 22 -7.05 -5.64 -14.26
CA SER A 22 -5.97 -6.59 -14.39
C SER A 22 -6.52 -7.88 -13.82
N GLY A 23 -6.51 -8.97 -14.59
CA GLY A 23 -6.95 -10.31 -14.15
C GLY A 23 -6.08 -10.91 -13.03
N ARG A 24 -5.37 -10.07 -12.27
CA ARG A 24 -4.54 -10.43 -11.13
C ARG A 24 -5.28 -10.03 -9.86
N GLU A 25 -5.43 -11.00 -8.98
CA GLU A 25 -6.04 -10.77 -7.67
C GLU A 25 -5.21 -9.74 -6.89
N GLN A 26 -5.86 -8.64 -6.51
CA GLN A 26 -5.21 -7.60 -5.73
C GLN A 26 -5.44 -7.85 -4.25
N PHE A 27 -4.41 -7.65 -3.46
CA PHE A 27 -4.48 -7.80 -2.01
C PHE A 27 -3.98 -6.53 -1.33
N THR A 28 -4.66 -6.15 -0.27
CA THR A 28 -4.25 -5.08 0.65
C THR A 28 -3.84 -5.68 1.98
N MET A 29 -2.95 -5.01 2.71
CA MET A 29 -2.57 -5.32 4.08
C MET A 29 -2.71 -4.03 4.90
N LYS A 30 -3.08 -4.15 6.17
CA LYS A 30 -3.07 -3.01 7.09
C LYS A 30 -1.63 -2.71 7.52
N ILE A 31 -1.32 -1.43 7.60
CA ILE A 31 -0.09 -0.95 8.24
C ILE A 31 -0.33 -0.94 9.75
N VAL A 32 0.59 -1.55 10.51
CA VAL A 32 0.54 -1.62 11.98
C VAL A 32 1.85 -1.08 12.58
N THR A 33 1.80 -0.60 13.82
CA THR A 33 2.96 -0.09 14.56
C THR A 33 3.63 -1.17 15.41
N SER A 34 4.74 -0.83 16.06
CA SER A 34 5.54 -1.74 16.89
C SER A 34 4.73 -2.33 18.03
N ASP A 35 3.84 -1.55 18.66
CA ASP A 35 2.98 -1.99 19.75
C ASP A 35 2.16 -3.23 19.38
N ARG A 36 1.65 -3.26 18.14
CA ARG A 36 0.88 -4.39 17.65
C ARG A 36 1.76 -5.59 17.32
N CYS A 37 2.98 -5.35 16.84
CA CYS A 37 3.95 -6.40 16.54
C CYS A 37 4.49 -7.06 17.82
N GLU A 38 4.74 -6.28 18.87
CA GLU A 38 5.19 -6.76 20.18
C GLU A 38 4.14 -7.61 20.90
N ALA A 39 2.86 -7.20 20.83
CA ALA A 39 1.75 -7.96 21.40
C ALA A 39 1.23 -9.10 20.50
N CYS A 40 1.86 -9.34 19.34
CA CYS A 40 1.36 -10.31 18.37
C CYS A 40 1.65 -11.76 18.80
N LYS A 41 0.59 -12.56 19.01
CA LYS A 41 0.70 -13.99 19.37
C LYS A 41 1.37 -14.84 18.30
N THR A 42 1.36 -14.37 17.06
CA THR A 42 1.98 -15.03 15.91
C THR A 42 3.07 -14.10 15.36
N PRO A 43 4.29 -14.16 15.90
CA PRO A 43 5.37 -13.31 15.45
C PRO A 43 5.72 -13.61 13.99
N CYS A 44 6.03 -12.57 13.22
CA CYS A 44 6.48 -12.71 11.84
C CYS A 44 7.76 -11.93 11.63
N THR A 45 8.59 -12.37 10.69
CA THR A 45 9.92 -11.78 10.42
C THR A 45 9.84 -10.27 10.22
N ARG A 46 8.92 -9.80 9.37
CA ARG A 46 8.71 -8.35 9.14
C ARG A 46 8.40 -7.56 10.41
N GLY A 47 7.62 -8.15 11.31
CA GLY A 47 7.25 -7.51 12.58
C GLY A 47 8.44 -7.45 13.54
N MET A 48 9.18 -8.55 13.67
CA MET A 48 10.41 -8.64 14.47
C MET A 48 11.46 -7.62 13.99
N ASP A 49 11.76 -7.61 12.68
CA ASP A 49 12.71 -6.67 12.08
C ASP A 49 12.28 -5.20 12.27
N TYR A 50 10.97 -4.95 12.35
CA TYR A 50 10.44 -3.62 12.58
C TYR A 50 10.59 -3.20 14.05
N VAL A 51 10.29 -4.08 14.99
CA VAL A 51 10.48 -3.84 16.44
C VAL A 51 11.96 -3.62 16.76
N GLU A 52 12.86 -4.42 16.19
CA GLU A 52 14.30 -4.24 16.38
C GLU A 52 14.79 -2.88 15.89
N ARG A 53 14.28 -2.42 14.74
CA ARG A 53 14.59 -1.07 14.23
C ARG A 53 13.99 0.03 15.10
N MET A 54 12.76 -0.15 15.60
CA MET A 54 12.09 0.80 16.49
C MET A 54 12.74 0.88 17.87
N SER A 55 13.48 -0.15 18.28
CA SER A 55 14.23 -0.17 19.54
C SER A 55 15.51 0.69 19.50
N GLN A 56 15.91 1.20 18.33
CA GLN A 56 17.09 2.05 18.20
C GLN A 56 16.78 3.50 18.62
N PRO A 57 17.72 4.18 19.31
CA PRO A 57 17.52 5.57 19.72
C PRO A 57 17.36 6.48 18.49
N GLY A 58 16.30 7.29 18.50
CA GLY A 58 15.97 8.19 17.38
C GLY A 58 15.22 7.52 16.22
N ALA A 59 14.80 6.26 16.35
CA ALA A 59 13.99 5.59 15.35
C ALA A 59 12.60 6.23 15.20
N VAL A 60 12.20 6.50 13.96
CA VAL A 60 10.85 6.96 13.62
C VAL A 60 10.16 5.89 12.77
N GLY A 61 9.01 5.44 13.27
CA GLY A 61 8.27 4.34 12.69
C GLY A 61 7.18 4.77 11.72
N ASN A 62 7.23 4.25 10.49
CA ASN A 62 6.15 4.43 9.49
C ASN A 62 5.15 3.26 9.47
N GLY A 63 5.27 2.33 10.43
CA GLY A 63 4.53 1.08 10.48
C GLY A 63 5.00 0.03 9.47
N VAL A 64 4.49 -1.18 9.62
CA VAL A 64 4.82 -2.35 8.79
C VAL A 64 3.54 -3.00 8.26
N PRO A 65 3.50 -3.44 6.99
CA PRO A 65 2.36 -4.17 6.46
C PRO A 65 2.22 -5.55 7.12
N CYS A 66 1.09 -5.75 7.80
CA CYS A 66 0.81 -6.98 8.52
C CYS A 66 0.29 -8.08 7.57
N ILE A 67 1.06 -9.14 7.40
CA ILE A 67 0.72 -10.29 6.54
C ILE A 67 -0.58 -10.99 6.96
N LEU A 68 -0.93 -10.93 8.25
CA LEU A 68 -2.13 -11.55 8.81
C LEU A 68 -3.40 -10.75 8.49
N THR A 69 -3.25 -9.49 8.07
CA THR A 69 -4.36 -8.60 7.69
C THR A 69 -4.58 -8.55 6.18
N ARG A 70 -4.05 -9.54 5.44
CA ARG A 70 -4.18 -9.60 3.99
C ARG A 70 -5.66 -9.77 3.61
N THR A 71 -6.21 -8.81 2.87
CA THR A 71 -7.59 -8.81 2.37
C THR A 71 -7.59 -8.67 0.85
N LYS A 72 -8.47 -9.40 0.15
CA LYS A 72 -8.64 -9.28 -1.30
C LYS A 72 -9.36 -7.97 -1.63
N LEU A 73 -8.78 -7.17 -2.51
CA LEU A 73 -9.40 -5.95 -3.04
C LEU A 73 -10.34 -6.36 -4.19
N GLY A 74 -11.65 -6.27 -3.95
CA GLY A 74 -12.69 -6.58 -4.95
C GLY A 74 -13.36 -7.94 -4.79
N GLY A 75 -13.50 -8.43 -3.56
CA GLY A 75 -14.43 -9.51 -3.21
C GLY A 75 -15.79 -8.96 -2.81
#